data_AF-A0A9X1Y1T4-F1
#
_entry.id   AF-A0A9X1Y1T4-F1
#
_cell.length_a   1.000
_cell.length_b   1.000
_cell.length_c   1.000
_cell.angle_alpha   90.00
_cell.angle_beta   90.00
_cell.angle_gamma   90.00
#
_symmetry.space_group_name_H-M   'P 1'
#
loop_
_entity.id
_entity.type
_entity.pdbx_description
1 polymer ?
#
loop_
_entity_poly.entity_id
_entity_poly.type
_entity_poly.pdbx_seq_one_letter_code
_entity_poly.pdbx_strand_id
1 'polypeptide(L)'
;MSDSKDLERELSEMLTEGGYGSEEERREEERRKLSPKYEIRIQTTLDPIVEETLNYRKMAKEIDGRYDDYLKRTGRVEKKPE
;
A
#
# COMPACT_ATOMS: atom_id res chain seq x y z
N MET A 1 59.68 7.49 -4.78
CA MET A 1 59.12 8.23 -5.92
C MET A 1 58.86 7.33 -7.13
N SER A 2 59.50 6.15 -7.26
CA SER A 2 59.16 5.16 -8.30
C SER A 2 57.91 4.35 -7.93
N ASP A 3 57.81 3.93 -6.67
CA ASP A 3 56.76 3.00 -6.24
C ASP A 3 55.34 3.53 -6.47
N SER A 4 55.11 4.83 -6.31
CA SER A 4 53.80 5.45 -6.61
C SER A 4 53.47 5.43 -8.10
N LYS A 5 54.46 5.65 -8.98
CA LYS A 5 54.27 5.62 -10.43
C LYS A 5 54.08 4.20 -10.97
N ASP A 6 54.75 3.23 -10.35
CA ASP A 6 54.58 1.82 -10.71
C ASP A 6 53.20 1.31 -10.27
N LEU A 7 52.74 1.70 -9.08
CA LEU A 7 51.38 1.44 -8.60
C LEU A 7 50.30 2.13 -9.45
N GLU A 8 50.53 3.37 -9.89
CA GLU A 8 49.62 4.08 -10.80
C GLU A 8 49.53 3.39 -12.16
N ARG A 9 50.65 2.87 -12.68
CA ARG A 9 50.67 2.10 -13.94
C ARG A 9 49.91 0.79 -13.81
N GLU A 10 50.17 0.04 -12.74
CA GLU A 10 49.48 -1.23 -12.45
C GLU A 10 47.96 -1.03 -12.25
N LEU A 11 47.57 0.02 -11.53
CA LEU A 11 46.16 0.38 -11.37
C LEU A 11 45.51 0.76 -12.71
N SER A 12 46.24 1.51 -13.55
CA SER A 12 45.73 1.92 -14.86
C SER A 12 45.60 0.73 -15.81
N GLU A 13 46.52 -0.24 -15.77
CA GLU A 13 46.44 -1.50 -16.52
C GLU A 13 45.24 -2.32 -16.04
N MET A 14 45.05 -2.51 -14.73
CA MET A 14 43.91 -3.25 -14.20
C MET A 14 42.56 -2.60 -14.52
N LEU A 15 42.46 -1.28 -14.57
CA LEU A 15 41.21 -0.57 -14.92
C LEU A 15 40.93 -0.55 -16.43
N THR A 16 41.96 -0.72 -17.27
CA THR A 16 41.85 -0.65 -18.74
C THR A 16 41.73 -2.04 -19.37
N GLU A 17 42.48 -3.02 -18.86
CA GLU A 17 42.48 -4.43 -19.31
C GLU A 17 41.62 -5.35 -18.44
N GLY A 18 41.34 -4.95 -17.19
CA GLY A 18 40.36 -5.64 -16.34
C GLY A 18 38.99 -5.43 -16.93
N GLY A 19 38.58 -6.37 -17.79
CA GLY A 19 37.27 -6.39 -18.38
C GLY A 19 36.24 -6.20 -17.29
N TYR A 20 35.51 -5.08 -17.35
CA TYR A 20 34.19 -5.04 -16.75
C TYR A 20 33.51 -6.32 -17.21
N GLY A 21 33.01 -7.09 -16.24
CA GLY A 21 32.38 -8.37 -16.48
C GLY A 21 31.38 -8.31 -17.65
N SER A 22 30.99 -9.47 -18.14
CA SER A 22 30.05 -9.59 -19.27
C SER A 22 28.85 -8.62 -19.12
N GLU A 23 28.25 -8.19 -20.23
CA GLU A 23 27.04 -7.33 -20.22
C GLU A 23 25.96 -7.84 -19.23
N GLU A 24 25.90 -9.15 -19.02
CA GLU A 24 25.02 -9.82 -18.07
C GLU A 24 25.36 -9.49 -16.60
N GLU A 25 26.65 -9.53 -16.23
CA GLU A 25 27.13 -9.17 -14.88
C GLU A 25 26.88 -7.69 -14.58
N ARG A 26 27.05 -6.81 -15.57
CA ARG A 26 26.73 -5.38 -15.44
C ARG A 26 25.23 -5.17 -15.19
N ARG A 27 24.36 -5.86 -15.93
CA ARG A 27 22.89 -5.80 -15.73
C ARG A 27 22.45 -6.40 -14.40
N GLU A 28 23.14 -7.42 -13.91
CA GLU A 28 22.88 -7.97 -12.57
C GLU A 28 23.28 -7.01 -11.46
N GLU A 29 24.45 -6.36 -11.57
CA GLU A 29 24.85 -5.31 -10.64
C GLU A 29 23.89 -4.12 -10.65
N GLU A 30 23.45 -3.68 -11.83
CA GLU A 30 22.45 -2.61 -11.98
C GLU A 30 21.13 -2.98 -11.33
N ARG A 31 20.67 -4.24 -11.48
CA ARG A 31 19.46 -4.74 -10.81
C ARG A 31 19.62 -4.84 -9.29
N ARG A 32 20.80 -5.15 -8.77
CA ARG A 32 21.09 -5.12 -7.32
C ARG A 32 21.17 -3.70 -6.76
N LYS A 33 21.67 -2.75 -7.56
CA LYS A 33 21.73 -1.31 -7.23
C LYS A 33 20.35 -0.64 -7.33
N LEU A 34 19.44 -1.21 -8.13
CA LEU A 34 18.05 -0.76 -8.18
C LEU A 34 17.40 -1.04 -6.82
N SER A 35 16.98 0.04 -6.14
CA SER A 35 16.24 -0.04 -4.87
C SER A 35 15.06 -1.03 -4.98
N PRO A 36 14.72 -1.77 -3.91
CA PRO A 36 13.55 -2.66 -3.89
C PRO A 36 12.32 -1.95 -4.45
N LYS A 37 11.51 -2.67 -5.24
CA LYS A 37 10.23 -2.18 -5.77
C LYS A 37 9.40 -1.67 -4.60
N TYR A 38 9.22 -0.37 -4.52
CA TYR A 38 8.40 0.25 -3.47
C TYR A 38 7.01 -0.40 -3.47
N GLU A 39 6.60 -0.95 -2.32
CA GLU A 39 5.21 -1.34 -2.11
C GLU A 39 4.37 -0.07 -2.03
N ILE A 40 3.53 0.18 -3.04
CA ILE A 40 2.53 1.24 -2.95
C ILE A 40 1.39 0.71 -2.06
N ARG A 41 1.44 1.06 -0.77
CA ARG A 41 0.32 0.82 0.15
C ARG A 41 -0.72 1.91 -0.07
N ILE A 42 -1.71 1.61 -0.91
CA ILE A 42 -2.84 2.51 -1.13
C ILE A 42 -3.74 2.45 0.10
N GLN A 43 -3.61 3.43 1.00
CA GLN A 43 -4.61 3.69 2.02
C GLN A 43 -5.78 4.42 1.35
N THR A 44 -6.84 3.70 0.99
CA THR A 44 -8.06 4.30 0.47
C THR A 44 -8.79 5.04 1.61
N THR A 45 -9.05 6.32 1.43
CA THR A 45 -9.75 7.16 2.42
C THR A 45 -11.26 6.90 2.48
N LEU A 46 -11.83 6.27 1.45
CA LEU A 46 -13.25 5.97 1.34
C LEU A 46 -13.43 4.48 1.08
N ASP A 47 -14.12 3.79 1.99
CA ASP A 47 -14.50 2.38 1.83
C ASP A 47 -15.98 2.31 1.38
N PRO A 48 -16.25 1.85 0.14
CA PRO A 48 -17.61 1.72 -0.38
C PRO A 48 -18.53 0.88 0.51
N ILE A 49 -18.00 -0.17 1.14
CA ILE A 49 -18.79 -1.09 1.97
C ILE A 49 -19.28 -0.37 3.23
N VAL A 50 -18.43 0.47 3.84
CA VAL A 50 -18.80 1.25 5.02
C VAL A 50 -19.89 2.27 4.68
N GLU A 51 -19.76 2.98 3.56
CA GLU A 51 -20.78 3.95 3.12
C GLU A 51 -22.13 3.29 2.81
N GLU A 52 -22.10 2.15 2.12
CA GLU A 52 -23.31 1.37 1.83
C GLU A 52 -23.99 0.90 3.13
N THR A 53 -23.25 0.29 4.05
CA THR A 53 -23.81 -0.20 5.32
C THR A 53 -24.37 0.93 6.18
N LEU A 54 -23.75 2.11 6.19
CA LEU A 54 -24.29 3.30 6.84
C LEU A 54 -25.63 3.73 6.23
N ASN A 55 -25.74 3.71 4.91
CA ASN A 55 -26.99 4.07 4.21
C ASN A 55 -28.10 3.06 4.48
N TYR A 56 -27.82 1.75 4.40
CA TYR A 56 -28.80 0.72 4.77
C TYR A 56 -29.28 0.85 6.22
N ARG A 57 -28.37 1.15 7.14
CA ARG A 57 -28.72 1.36 8.56
C ARG A 57 -29.60 2.60 8.76
N LYS A 58 -29.37 3.69 8.03
CA LYS A 58 -30.23 4.88 8.05
C LYS A 58 -31.65 4.53 7.58
N MET A 59 -31.77 3.84 6.44
CA MET A 59 -33.06 3.41 5.90
C MET A 59 -33.82 2.50 6.87
N ALA A 60 -33.13 1.55 7.51
CA ALA A 60 -33.75 0.66 8.49
C ALA A 60 -34.31 1.42 9.71
N LYS A 61 -33.55 2.38 10.27
CA LYS A 61 -34.00 3.21 11.40
C LYS A 61 -35.23 4.06 11.05
N GLU A 62 -35.28 4.59 9.84
CA GLU A 62 -36.42 5.38 9.39
C GLU A 62 -37.69 4.52 9.30
N ILE A 63 -37.58 3.31 8.75
CA ILE A 63 -38.69 2.37 8.64
C ILE A 63 -39.17 1.95 10.03
N ASP A 64 -38.25 1.57 10.92
CA ASP A 64 -38.55 1.20 12.31
C ASP A 64 -39.28 2.32 13.05
N GLY A 65 -38.77 3.56 12.96
CA GLY A 65 -39.42 4.74 13.53
C GLY A 65 -40.83 4.99 12.99
N ARG A 66 -41.07 4.73 11.69
CA ARG A 66 -42.43 4.81 11.11
C ARG A 66 -43.37 3.76 11.69
N TYR A 67 -42.89 2.54 11.93
CA TYR A 67 -43.68 1.49 12.58
C TYR A 67 -43.96 1.82 14.04
N ASP A 68 -42.97 2.31 14.78
CA ASP A 68 -43.14 2.78 16.15
C ASP A 68 -44.22 3.86 16.25
N ASP A 69 -44.19 4.85 15.36
CA ASP A 69 -45.19 5.92 15.35
C ASP A 69 -46.59 5.43 14.97
N TYR A 70 -46.69 4.45 14.07
CA TYR A 70 -47.94 3.79 13.75
C TYR A 70 -48.50 3.00 14.95
N LEU A 71 -47.66 2.26 15.67
CA LEU A 71 -48.05 1.51 16.87
C LEU A 71 -48.54 2.43 17.99
N LYS A 72 -47.86 3.57 18.21
CA LYS A 72 -48.30 4.61 19.15
C LYS A 72 -49.69 5.14 18.78
N ARG A 73 -49.96 5.42 17.50
CA ARG A 73 -51.26 5.92 17.02
C ARG A 73 -52.40 4.91 17.17
N THR A 74 -52.11 3.63 17.01
CA THR A 74 -53.10 2.55 17.09
C THR A 74 -53.35 2.03 18.50
N GLY A 75 -52.70 2.60 19.52
CA GLY A 75 -52.88 2.23 20.92
C GLY A 75 -52.36 0.83 21.28
N ARG A 76 -51.62 0.18 20.37
CA ARG A 76 -51.05 -1.16 20.54
C ARG A 76 -49.64 -1.11 21.12
N VAL A 77 -49.43 -0.30 22.15
CA VAL A 77 -48.12 -0.24 22.82
C VAL A 77 -47.99 -1.50 23.67
N GLU A 78 -47.37 -2.53 23.12
CA GLU A 78 -46.97 -3.71 23.89
C GLU A 78 -45.97 -3.27 24.97
N LYS A 79 -46.26 -3.63 26.23
CA LYS A 79 -45.27 -3.55 27.32
C LYS A 79 -44.13 -4.49 26.95
N LYS A 80 -42.95 -3.95 26.62
CA LYS A 80 -41.73 -4.75 26.50
C LYS A 80 -41.49 -5.48 27.84
N PRO A 81 -41.30 -6.81 27.87
CA PRO A 81 -40.78 -7.48 29.05
C PRO A 81 -39.35 -6.98 29.31
N GLU A 82 -39.04 -6.73 30.58
CA GLU A 82 -37.71 -6.35 31.09
C GLU A 82 -36.65 -7.41 30.83
#